data_AF-A0A2M7I2J5-F1
#
_entry.id   AF-A0A2M7I2J5-F1
#
_cell.length_a   1.000
_cell.length_b   1.000
_cell.length_c   1.000
_cell.angle_alpha   90.00
_cell.angle_beta   90.00
_cell.angle_gamma   90.00
#
_symmetry.space_group_name_H-M   'P 1'
#
loop_
_entity.id
_entity.type
_entity.pdbx_description
1 polymer ?
#
loop_
_entity_poly.entity_id
_entity_poly.type
_entity_poly.pdbx_seq_one_letter_code
_entity_poly.pdbx_strand_id
1 'polypeptide(L)'
;MKKNLYENLDYLKNTDELKFVIGNKEDYDWSKKIIEKHKMNGKCEILFSTVFEELKPEKLVSWILKDNLNVRFQLQTHKYIWDPKTKGV
;
A
#
# COMPACT_ATOMS: atom_id res chain seq x y z
N MET A 1 13.12 -2.81 -18.11
CA MET A 1 12.18 -1.67 -18.16
C MET A 1 11.82 -1.24 -16.75
N LYS A 2 11.91 0.05 -16.44
CA LYS A 2 11.47 0.60 -15.15
C LYS A 2 9.96 0.85 -15.26
N LYS A 3 9.14 0.15 -14.47
CA LYS A 3 7.67 0.16 -14.62
C LYS A 3 6.99 1.42 -14.06
N ASN A 4 7.69 2.23 -13.24
CA ASN A 4 7.12 3.39 -12.55
C ASN A 4 7.85 4.69 -12.96
N LEU A 5 7.07 5.72 -13.28
CA LEU A 5 7.54 7.11 -13.44
C LEU A 5 7.40 7.85 -12.10
N TYR A 6 8.47 7.86 -11.31
CA TYR A 6 8.43 8.36 -9.93
C TYR A 6 8.21 9.88 -9.80
N GLU A 7 8.49 10.65 -10.86
CA GLU A 7 8.21 12.09 -10.91
C GLU A 7 6.72 12.40 -10.70
N ASN A 8 5.83 11.44 -10.99
CA ASN A 8 4.40 11.60 -10.72
C ASN A 8 4.09 11.80 -9.22
N LEU A 9 4.96 11.31 -8.32
CA LEU A 9 4.79 11.50 -6.89
C LEU A 9 4.90 12.97 -6.49
N ASP A 10 5.58 13.81 -7.29
CA ASP A 10 5.75 15.23 -7.00
C ASP A 10 4.43 15.99 -7.12
N TYR A 11 3.48 15.51 -7.94
CA TYR A 11 2.18 16.14 -8.19
C TYR A 11 1.08 15.75 -7.21
N LEU A 12 1.32 14.79 -6.31
CA LEU A 12 0.34 14.38 -5.30
C LEU A 12 0.04 15.52 -4.32
N LYS A 13 -1.24 15.73 -4.05
CA LYS A 13 -1.78 16.69 -3.08
C LYS A 13 -2.12 15.98 -1.77
N ASN A 14 -2.37 16.76 -0.72
CA ASN A 14 -2.81 16.23 0.57
C ASN A 14 -4.20 15.56 0.54
N THR A 15 -5.00 15.81 -0.50
CA THR A 15 -6.30 15.17 -0.74
C THR A 15 -6.19 13.85 -1.49
N ASP A 16 -5.01 13.51 -2.00
CA ASP A 16 -4.79 12.27 -2.75
C ASP A 16 -4.37 11.13 -1.82
N GLU A 17 -4.36 9.91 -2.35
CA GLU A 17 -3.94 8.71 -1.63
C GLU A 17 -2.87 7.97 -2.43
N LEU A 18 -1.79 7.55 -1.75
CA LEU A 18 -0.78 6.67 -2.33
C LEU A 18 -0.94 5.26 -1.73
N LYS A 19 -1.37 4.30 -2.57
CA LYS A 19 -1.65 2.94 -2.14
C LYS A 19 -0.57 1.94 -2.56
N PHE A 20 -0.09 1.16 -1.60
CA PHE A 20 0.77 0.00 -1.78
C PHE A 20 -0.02 -1.29 -1.55
N VAL A 21 0.14 -2.25 -2.46
CA VAL A 21 -0.44 -3.59 -2.36
C VAL A 21 0.71 -4.57 -2.11
N ILE A 22 0.72 -5.16 -0.92
CA ILE A 22 1.87 -5.90 -0.35
C ILE A 22 1.58 -7.40 -0.41
N GLY A 23 2.41 -8.17 -1.13
CA GLY A 23 2.30 -9.63 -1.19
C GLY A 23 3.24 -10.36 -0.24
N ASN A 24 4.39 -9.75 0.09
CA ASN A 24 5.41 -10.38 0.94
C ASN A 24 6.19 -9.35 1.79
N LYS A 25 7.26 -9.80 2.45
CA LYS A 25 8.07 -8.94 3.33
C LYS A 25 8.95 -7.99 2.52
N GLU A 26 9.44 -8.45 1.38
CA GLU A 26 10.26 -7.69 0.45
C GLU A 26 9.49 -6.48 -0.12
N ASP A 27 8.22 -6.66 -0.48
CA ASP A 27 7.31 -5.59 -0.91
C ASP A 27 7.08 -4.57 0.19
N TYR A 28 6.91 -5.03 1.44
CA TYR A 28 6.74 -4.17 2.61
C TYR A 28 7.99 -3.30 2.84
N ASP A 29 9.17 -3.92 2.84
CA ASP A 29 10.43 -3.21 3.05
C ASP A 29 10.77 -2.29 1.86
N TRP A 30 10.43 -2.69 0.64
CA TRP A 30 10.50 -1.82 -0.54
C TRP A 30 9.58 -0.60 -0.42
N SER A 31 8.34 -0.80 0.02
CA SER A 31 7.36 0.28 0.16
C SER A 31 7.82 1.32 1.18
N LYS A 32 8.35 0.88 2.34
CA LYS A 32 8.99 1.79 3.32
C LYS A 32 10.12 2.62 2.69
N LYS A 33 11.01 1.98 1.91
CA LYS A 33 12.10 2.68 1.23
C LYS A 33 11.58 3.71 0.21
N ILE A 34 10.50 3.44 -0.50
CA ILE A 34 9.89 4.42 -1.42
C ILE A 34 9.32 5.60 -0.66
N ILE A 35 8.58 5.37 0.43
CA ILE A 35 8.02 6.41 1.28
C ILE A 35 9.10 7.36 1.80
N GLU A 36 10.18 6.80 2.33
CA GLU A 36 11.32 7.56 2.85
C GLU A 36 12.05 8.30 1.72
N LYS A 37 12.43 7.60 0.66
CA LYS A 37 13.19 8.15 -0.47
C LYS A 37 12.48 9.32 -1.14
N HIS A 38 11.16 9.24 -1.27
CA HIS A 38 10.33 10.27 -1.92
C HIS A 38 9.66 11.22 -0.93
N LYS A 39 10.03 11.16 0.37
CA LYS A 39 9.52 12.05 1.43
C LYS A 39 7.99 12.13 1.45
N MET A 40 7.34 10.98 1.34
CA MET A 40 5.87 10.91 1.24
C MET A 40 5.17 11.13 2.59
N ASN A 41 5.90 11.01 3.70
CA ASN A 41 5.35 11.26 5.04
C ASN A 41 4.81 12.68 5.16
N GLY A 42 3.51 12.81 5.46
CA GLY A 42 2.83 14.10 5.60
C GLY A 42 2.45 14.78 4.28
N LYS A 43 2.80 14.19 3.12
CA LYS A 43 2.43 14.74 1.81
C LYS A 43 0.98 14.41 1.43
N CYS A 44 0.58 13.16 1.63
CA CYS A 44 -0.76 12.64 1.36
C CYS A 44 -1.02 11.42 2.25
N GLU A 45 -2.24 10.88 2.25
CA GLU A 45 -2.52 9.63 2.97
C GLU A 45 -1.80 8.46 2.28
N ILE A 46 -1.16 7.59 3.06
CA ILE A 46 -0.48 6.41 2.55
C ILE A 46 -1.24 5.17 3.00
N LEU A 47 -1.67 4.37 2.03
CA LEU A 47 -2.49 3.18 2.24
C LEU A 47 -1.69 1.91 2.02
N PHE A 48 -1.77 0.98 2.97
CA PHE A 48 -1.22 -0.37 2.85
C PHE A 48 -2.36 -1.37 2.76
N SER A 49 -2.28 -2.27 1.78
CA SER A 49 -3.24 -3.36 1.60
C SER A 49 -2.50 -4.65 1.29
N THR A 50 -3.10 -5.80 1.56
CA THR A 50 -2.51 -7.08 1.17
C THR A 50 -2.88 -7.44 -0.27
N VAL A 51 -1.99 -8.12 -0.98
CA VAL A 51 -2.41 -8.94 -2.12
C VAL A 51 -3.34 -10.03 -1.58
N PHE A 52 -4.53 -10.14 -2.17
CA PHE A 52 -5.58 -11.05 -1.69
C PHE A 52 -5.06 -12.50 -1.76
N GLU A 53 -5.35 -13.30 -0.71
CA GLU A 53 -4.88 -14.70 -0.53
C GLU A 53 -3.36 -14.94 -0.46
N GLU A 54 -2.52 -14.00 -0.89
CA GLU A 54 -1.05 -14.14 -0.80
C GLU A 54 -0.50 -13.72 0.57
N LEU A 55 -1.01 -12.62 1.15
CA LEU A 55 -0.60 -12.14 2.46
C LEU A 55 -1.81 -12.01 3.40
N LYS A 56 -1.74 -12.67 4.55
CA LYS A 56 -2.74 -12.53 5.61
C LYS A 56 -2.75 -11.08 6.13
N PRO A 57 -3.91 -10.41 6.20
CA PRO A 57 -4.06 -9.06 6.76
C PRO A 57 -3.38 -8.86 8.11
N GLU A 58 -3.59 -9.81 9.04
CA GLU A 58 -3.01 -9.82 10.38
C GLU A 58 -1.49 -9.69 10.35
N LYS A 59 -0.82 -10.36 9.41
CA LYS A 59 0.63 -10.33 9.27
C LYS A 59 1.13 -8.96 8.83
N LEU A 60 0.45 -8.32 7.87
CA LEU A 60 0.80 -6.97 7.44
C LEU A 60 0.57 -5.94 8.55
N VAL A 61 -0.58 -6.02 9.24
CA VAL A 61 -0.89 -5.16 10.38
C VAL A 61 0.17 -5.32 11.49
N SER A 62 0.58 -6.56 11.79
CA SER A 62 1.63 -6.83 12.76
C SER A 62 2.96 -6.17 12.41
N TRP A 63 3.32 -6.13 11.12
CA TRP A 63 4.51 -5.42 10.66
C TRP A 63 4.37 -3.90 10.80
N ILE A 64 3.22 -3.34 10.41
CA ILE A 64 2.92 -1.91 10.54
C ILE A 64 3.04 -1.47 12.02
N LEU A 65 2.43 -2.23 12.93
CA LEU A 65 2.48 -1.97 14.37
C LEU A 65 3.90 -2.08 14.93
N LYS A 66 4.61 -3.16 14.58
CA LYS A 66 5.99 -3.40 15.04
C LYS A 66 6.94 -2.26 14.65
N ASP A 67 6.80 -1.75 13.43
CA ASP A 67 7.66 -0.69 12.91
C ASP A 67 7.11 0.71 13.24
N ASN A 68 5.97 0.82 13.93
CA ASN A 68 5.24 2.06 14.21
C ASN A 68 5.10 2.95 12.96
N LEU A 69 4.74 2.33 11.84
CA LEU A 69 4.74 2.97 10.54
C LEU A 69 3.49 3.85 10.37
N ASN A 70 3.68 5.13 10.02
CA ASN A 70 2.59 6.08 9.80
C ASN A 70 1.87 5.85 8.45
N VAL A 71 1.07 4.79 8.39
CA VAL A 71 0.27 4.41 7.22
C VAL A 71 -1.09 3.91 7.69
N ARG A 72 -2.10 3.99 6.83
CA ARG A 72 -3.41 3.38 7.07
C ARG A 72 -3.49 2.02 6.40
N PHE A 73 -3.86 1.01 7.18
CA PHE A 73 -4.21 -0.29 6.61
C PHE A 73 -5.60 -0.26 5.99
N GLN A 74 -5.75 -0.79 4.77
CA GLN A 74 -7.01 -0.87 4.03
C GLN A 74 -7.16 -2.25 3.37
N LEU A 75 -8.30 -2.91 3.61
CA LEU A 75 -8.64 -4.14 2.87
C LEU A 75 -9.05 -3.83 1.43
N GLN A 76 -8.82 -4.77 0.53
CA GLN A 76 -9.44 -4.75 -0.79
C GLN A 76 -10.91 -5.20 -0.66
N THR A 77 -11.77 -4.34 -0.12
CA THR A 77 -13.14 -4.68 0.32
C THR A 77 -13.97 -5.38 -0.75
N HIS A 78 -13.81 -5.00 -2.02
CA HIS A 78 -14.53 -5.64 -3.13
C HIS A 78 -14.28 -7.16 -3.23
N LYS A 79 -13.09 -7.65 -2.81
CA LYS A 79 -12.78 -9.10 -2.76
C LYS A 79 -13.51 -9.87 -1.65
N TYR A 80 -14.11 -9.16 -0.69
CA TYR A 80 -14.90 -9.74 0.39
C TYR A 80 -16.41 -9.60 0.13
N ILE A 81 -16.83 -8.63 -0.70
CA ILE A 81 -18.22 -8.41 -1.06
C ILE A 81 -18.63 -9.30 -2.24
N TRP A 82 -17.77 -9.40 -3.26
CA TRP A 82 -18.01 -10.21 -4.46
C TRP A 82 -17.01 -11.36 -4.57
N ASP A 83 -17.31 -12.33 -5.44
CA ASP A 83 -16.35 -13.38 -5.77
C ASP A 83 -15.04 -12.73 -6.25
N PRO A 84 -13.87 -13.12 -5.70
CA PRO A 84 -12.58 -12.51 -6.04
C PRO A 84 -12.22 -12.53 -7.53
N LYS A 85 -12.85 -13.40 -8.33
CA LYS A 85 -12.65 -13.52 -9.78
C LYS A 85 -13.65 -12.67 -10.59
N THR A 86 -14.69 -12.12 -9.96
CA THR A 86 -15.62 -11.21 -10.62
C THR A 86 -14.88 -9.94 -11.05
N LYS A 87 -15.14 -9.51 -12.29
CA LYS A 87 -14.58 -8.29 -12.89
C LYS A 87 -15.66 -7.23 -13.02
N GLY A 88 -15.28 -5.95 -12.92
CA GLY A 88 -16.20 -4.82 -13.08
C GLY A 88 -17.06 -4.52 -11.85
N VAL A 89 -16.54 -4.83 -10.65
CA VAL A 89 -17.18 -4.61 -9.34
C VAL A 89 -16.28 -3.79 -8.42
#